data_AF-A0A926IBB9-F1
#
_entry.id   AF-A0A926IBB9-F1
#
_cell.length_a   1.000
_cell.length_b   1.000
_cell.length_c   1.000
_cell.angle_alpha   90.00
_cell.angle_beta   90.00
_cell.angle_gamma   90.00
#
_symmetry.space_group_name_H-M   'P 1'
#
loop_
_entity.id
_entity.type
_entity.pdbx_description
1 polymer ?
#
loop_
_entity_poly.entity_id
_entity_poly.type
_entity_poly.pdbx_seq_one_letter_code
_entity_poly.pdbx_strand_id
1 'polypeptide(L)'
;MFAITEGTRKVFGTEITTYTRDVVSANLLEVEAGTNGFQGGDAGHGSRAYIRIENMGGTAIQVNALGHDGGDGFELHLGGDCELETMITALKFITKALEDGAKEVYD
;
A
#
# COMPACT_ATOMS: atom_id res chain seq x y z
N MET A 1 6.39 10.52 15.92
CA MET A 1 5.19 9.81 15.45
C MET A 1 4.59 10.70 14.37
N PHE A 2 4.87 10.42 13.09
CA PHE A 2 4.33 11.22 11.98
C PHE A 2 2.81 10.99 11.89
N ALA A 3 2.08 12.06 11.58
CA ALA A 3 0.63 12.04 11.47
C ALA A 3 0.21 11.10 10.33
N ILE A 4 -0.84 10.31 10.56
CA ILE A 4 -1.53 9.59 9.50
C ILE A 4 -2.46 10.60 8.84
N THR A 5 -2.34 10.77 7.54
CA THR A 5 -3.24 11.64 6.76
C THR A 5 -4.27 10.77 6.06
N GLU A 6 -5.55 11.08 6.22
CA GLU A 6 -6.65 10.45 5.50
C GLU A 6 -6.82 11.07 4.11
N GLY A 7 -7.09 10.24 3.11
CA GLY A 7 -7.34 10.65 1.74
C GLY A 7 -8.34 9.73 1.04
N THR A 8 -8.55 9.97 -0.25
CA THR A 8 -9.39 9.12 -1.08
C THR A 8 -8.71 8.77 -2.40
N ARG A 9 -8.97 7.55 -2.89
CA ARG A 9 -8.50 7.06 -4.20
C ARG A 9 -9.62 6.41 -4.97
N LYS A 10 -9.62 6.60 -6.29
CA LYS A 10 -10.52 5.91 -7.21
C LYS A 10 -9.84 4.66 -7.75
N VAL A 11 -10.33 3.48 -7.37
CA VAL A 11 -9.76 2.18 -7.72
C VAL A 11 -10.81 1.39 -8.51
N PHE A 12 -10.50 1.08 -9.78
CA PHE A 12 -11.43 0.42 -10.71
C PHE A 12 -12.85 1.04 -10.69
N GLY A 13 -12.93 2.38 -10.63
CA GLY A 13 -14.20 3.11 -10.64
C GLY A 13 -14.79 3.46 -9.27
N THR A 14 -14.34 2.81 -8.19
CA THR A 14 -14.88 2.99 -6.83
C THR A 14 -13.99 3.90 -6.00
N GLU A 15 -14.58 4.87 -5.31
CA GLU A 15 -13.85 5.68 -4.33
C GLU A 15 -13.67 4.92 -3.01
N ILE A 16 -12.44 4.88 -2.51
CA ILE A 16 -12.09 4.25 -1.23
C ILE A 16 -11.31 5.24 -0.36
N THR A 17 -11.48 5.15 0.95
CA THR A 17 -10.66 5.88 1.93
C THR A 17 -9.28 5.24 2.01
N THR A 18 -8.24 6.08 2.01
CA THR A 18 -6.84 5.68 2.16
C THR A 18 -6.17 6.43 3.30
N TYR A 19 -5.09 5.85 3.82
CA TYR A 19 -4.28 6.42 4.87
C TYR A 19 -2.84 6.52 4.39
N THR A 20 -2.25 7.70 4.53
CA THR A 20 -0.88 7.99 4.11
C THR A 20 0.02 8.24 5.32
N ARG A 21 1.25 7.76 5.24
CA ARG A 21 2.28 7.95 6.27
C ARG A 21 3.69 7.95 5.69
N ASP A 22 4.53 8.81 6.26
CA ASP A 22 5.98 8.78 6.04
C ASP A 22 6.71 7.76 6.94
N VAL A 23 7.69 7.09 6.35
CA VAL A 23 8.63 6.19 7.02
C VAL A 23 10.04 6.73 6.79
N VAL A 24 10.69 7.14 7.88
CA VAL A 24 11.97 7.85 7.84
C VAL A 24 13.05 7.04 8.56
N SER A 25 14.19 6.87 7.90
CA SER A 25 15.46 6.41 8.47
C SER A 25 16.60 7.16 7.75
N ALA A 26 17.67 6.50 7.32
CA ALA A 26 18.63 7.09 6.37
C ALA A 26 18.03 7.31 4.97
N ASN A 27 16.85 6.74 4.70
CA ASN A 27 16.01 6.97 3.52
C ASN A 27 14.58 7.43 3.92
N LEU A 28 13.79 7.86 2.94
CA LEU A 28 12.42 8.33 3.12
C LEU A 28 11.46 7.64 2.13
N LEU A 29 10.45 6.97 2.69
CA LEU A 29 9.32 6.42 1.94
C LEU A 29 8.02 7.12 2.36
N GLU A 30 7.17 7.46 1.40
CA GLU A 30 5.76 7.74 1.64
C GLU A 30 4.94 6.52 1.27
N VAL A 31 4.04 6.10 2.17
CA VAL A 31 3.25 4.89 2.01
C VAL A 31 1.79 5.22 2.16
N GLU A 32 0.96 4.75 1.24
CA GLU A 32 -0.47 4.95 1.24
C GLU A 32 -1.19 3.61 1.04
N ALA A 33 -2.20 3.33 1.85
CA ALA A 33 -3.01 2.13 1.70
C ALA A 33 -4.45 2.34 2.14
N GLY A 34 -5.37 1.56 1.55
CA GLY A 34 -6.78 1.59 1.92
C GLY A 34 -7.60 0.54 1.20
N THR A 35 -8.80 0.28 1.73
CA THR A 35 -9.76 -0.67 1.16
C THR A 35 -11.19 -0.24 1.50
N ASN A 36 -12.16 -0.63 0.69
CA ASN A 36 -13.59 -0.56 1.04
C ASN A 36 -14.12 -1.85 1.71
N GLY A 37 -13.21 -2.75 2.09
CA GLY A 37 -13.52 -3.96 2.82
C GLY A 37 -14.04 -5.11 1.96
N PHE A 38 -14.37 -6.22 2.61
CA PHE A 38 -14.89 -7.40 1.93
C PHE A 38 -16.30 -7.16 1.42
N GLN A 39 -16.56 -7.53 0.16
CA GLN A 39 -17.87 -7.38 -0.49
C GLN A 39 -18.46 -8.74 -0.93
N GLY A 40 -17.82 -9.84 -0.52
CA GLY A 40 -18.18 -11.22 -0.86
C GLY A 40 -17.85 -11.56 -2.32
N GLY A 41 -17.03 -12.58 -2.59
CA GLY A 41 -16.72 -13.02 -3.96
C GLY A 41 -15.45 -12.40 -4.55
N ASP A 42 -15.41 -12.34 -5.89
CA ASP A 42 -14.24 -11.91 -6.68
C ASP A 42 -14.29 -10.42 -7.08
N ALA A 43 -13.44 -10.01 -8.02
CA ALA A 43 -13.35 -8.63 -8.50
C ALA A 43 -14.69 -8.02 -8.97
N GLY A 44 -15.62 -8.85 -9.46
CA GLY A 44 -16.95 -8.42 -9.90
C GLY A 44 -17.85 -7.90 -8.79
N HIS A 45 -17.54 -8.23 -7.53
CA HIS A 45 -18.37 -7.93 -6.37
C HIS A 45 -18.00 -6.63 -5.64
N GLY A 46 -16.96 -5.94 -6.12
CA GLY A 46 -16.74 -4.54 -5.74
C GLY A 46 -15.79 -4.28 -4.58
N SER A 47 -15.14 -5.30 -3.99
CA SER A 47 -14.02 -5.05 -3.07
C SER A 47 -12.84 -4.44 -3.81
N ARG A 48 -12.25 -3.38 -3.26
CA ARG A 48 -11.14 -2.63 -3.84
C ARG A 48 -10.13 -2.35 -2.75
N ALA A 49 -8.87 -2.65 -3.05
CA ALA A 49 -7.74 -2.30 -2.21
C ALA A 49 -6.74 -1.48 -3.02
N TYR A 50 -6.04 -0.59 -2.34
CA TYR A 50 -4.99 0.26 -2.90
C TYR A 50 -3.77 0.21 -2.01
N ILE A 51 -2.60 0.15 -2.63
CA ILE A 51 -1.30 0.28 -1.99
C ILE A 51 -0.42 1.15 -2.91
N ARG A 52 0.26 2.13 -2.32
CA ARG A 52 1.35 2.87 -2.95
C ARG A 52 2.53 2.96 -1.98
N ILE A 53 3.72 2.77 -2.51
CA ILE A 53 4.98 3.00 -1.82
C ILE A 53 5.81 3.89 -2.76
N GLU A 54 6.14 5.09 -2.30
CA GLU A 54 6.86 6.08 -3.10
C GLU A 54 8.18 6.46 -2.44
N ASN A 55 9.24 6.50 -3.25
CA ASN A 55 10.55 6.96 -2.82
C ASN A 55 10.59 8.48 -2.80
N MET A 56 10.57 9.06 -1.61
CA MET A 56 10.67 10.51 -1.43
C MET A 56 12.12 10.98 -1.28
N GLY A 57 13.08 10.06 -1.18
CA GLY A 57 14.50 10.37 -1.17
C GLY A 57 15.36 9.28 -0.56
N GLY A 58 16.55 9.08 -1.12
CA GLY A 58 17.59 8.25 -0.50
C GLY A 58 17.31 6.74 -0.43
N THR A 59 16.21 6.25 -0.99
CA THR A 59 15.90 4.81 -1.02
C THR A 59 16.49 4.17 -2.27
N ALA A 60 17.36 3.18 -2.11
CA ALA A 60 17.76 2.30 -3.20
C ALA A 60 16.67 1.25 -3.48
N ILE A 61 15.70 1.61 -4.32
CA ILE A 61 14.52 0.81 -4.67
C ILE A 61 14.41 0.60 -6.17
N GLN A 62 14.03 -0.61 -6.60
CA GLN A 62 13.67 -0.92 -7.98
C GLN A 62 12.40 -1.77 -8.01
N VAL A 63 11.48 -1.43 -8.92
CA VAL A 63 10.26 -2.19 -9.17
C VAL A 63 10.27 -2.69 -10.62
N ASN A 64 10.17 -4.00 -10.80
CA ASN A 64 10.02 -4.59 -12.13
C ASN A 64 8.58 -5.09 -12.29
N ALA A 65 7.88 -4.64 -13.33
CA ALA A 65 6.56 -5.18 -13.66
C ALA A 65 6.70 -6.58 -14.29
N LEU A 66 5.83 -7.50 -13.89
CA LEU A 66 5.70 -8.83 -14.49
C LEU A 66 4.51 -8.83 -15.47
N GLY A 67 4.70 -9.40 -16.65
CA GLY A 67 3.67 -9.41 -17.69
C GLY A 67 3.50 -8.07 -18.40
N HIS A 68 2.44 -7.95 -19.19
CA HIS A 68 2.09 -6.69 -19.86
C HIS A 68 1.53 -5.70 -18.83
N ASP A 69 2.16 -4.53 -18.72
CA ASP A 69 1.77 -3.43 -17.82
C ASP A 69 1.61 -3.83 -16.33
N GLY A 70 2.29 -4.90 -15.88
CA GLY A 70 2.23 -5.38 -14.49
C GLY A 70 1.01 -6.25 -14.16
N GLY A 71 0.25 -6.70 -15.16
CA GLY A 71 -0.93 -7.54 -14.96
C GLY A 71 -0.66 -8.89 -14.29
N ASP A 72 0.58 -9.40 -14.40
CA ASP A 72 0.98 -10.68 -13.80
C ASP A 72 1.69 -10.50 -12.44
N GLY A 73 1.96 -9.25 -12.03
CA GLY A 73 2.56 -8.91 -10.74
C GLY A 73 3.75 -7.94 -10.84
N PHE A 74 4.57 -7.91 -9.79
CA PHE A 74 5.78 -7.10 -9.73
C PHE A 74 6.84 -7.72 -8.82
N GLU A 75 8.10 -7.37 -9.07
CA GLU A 75 9.24 -7.64 -8.18
C GLU A 75 9.71 -6.33 -7.53
N LEU A 76 10.18 -6.42 -6.29
CA LEU A 76 10.69 -5.29 -5.51
C LEU A 76 12.09 -5.61 -5.00
N HIS A 77 13.09 -4.81 -5.40
CA HIS A 77 14.47 -4.94 -4.94
C HIS A 77 14.86 -3.77 -4.04
N LEU A 78 15.62 -4.07 -2.98
CA LEU A 78 16.06 -3.11 -1.96
C LEU A 78 17.57 -3.20 -1.79
N GLY A 79 18.23 -2.04 -1.70
CA GLY A 79 19.69 -1.92 -1.78
C GLY A 79 20.47 -2.03 -0.46
N GLY A 80 19.83 -2.29 0.69
CA GLY A 80 20.52 -2.35 1.97
C GLY A 80 19.62 -2.53 3.19
N ASP A 81 20.25 -2.51 4.37
CA ASP A 81 19.57 -2.71 5.66
C ASP A 81 18.55 -1.60 5.95
N CYS A 82 18.84 -0.36 5.54
CA CYS A 82 17.97 0.78 5.76
C CYS A 82 16.68 0.68 4.94
N GLU A 83 16.80 0.31 3.65
CA GLU A 83 15.65 0.04 2.79
C GLU A 83 14.84 -1.15 3.30
N LEU A 84 15.49 -2.20 3.80
CA LEU A 84 14.82 -3.34 4.40
C LEU A 84 14.00 -2.93 5.64
N GLU A 85 14.59 -2.18 6.58
CA GLU A 85 13.93 -1.72 7.80
C GLU A 85 12.73 -0.81 7.51
N THR A 86 12.91 0.19 6.63
CA THR A 86 11.84 1.10 6.25
C THR A 86 10.74 0.40 5.48
N MET A 87 11.09 -0.55 4.60
CA MET A 87 10.08 -1.36 3.90
C MET A 87 9.29 -2.25 4.86
N ILE A 88 9.93 -2.89 5.85
CA ILE A 88 9.21 -3.67 6.86
C ILE A 88 8.19 -2.80 7.61
N THR A 89 8.58 -1.57 7.95
CA THR A 89 7.69 -0.62 8.62
C THR A 89 6.54 -0.18 7.71
N ALA A 90 6.82 0.08 6.43
CA ALA A 90 5.83 0.38 5.40
C ALA A 90 4.80 -0.74 5.26
N LEU A 91 5.26 -1.98 5.09
CA LEU A 91 4.40 -3.16 4.94
C LEU A 91 3.52 -3.39 6.16
N LYS A 92 4.05 -3.23 7.38
CA LYS A 92 3.23 -3.32 8.61
C LYS A 92 2.12 -2.28 8.65
N PHE A 93 2.40 -1.05 8.22
CA PHE A 93 1.39 0.00 8.12
C PHE A 93 0.32 -0.35 7.07
N ILE A 94 0.74 -0.81 5.89
CA ILE A 94 -0.16 -1.26 4.81
C ILE A 94 -1.07 -2.37 5.31
N THR A 95 -0.50 -3.44 5.89
CA THR A 95 -1.26 -4.58 6.42
C THR A 95 -2.31 -4.09 7.41
N LYS A 96 -1.91 -3.25 8.37
CA LYS A 96 -2.85 -2.70 9.35
C LYS A 96 -3.98 -1.89 8.71
N ALA A 97 -3.66 -0.98 7.77
CA ALA A 97 -4.67 -0.16 7.10
C ALA A 97 -5.68 -1.02 6.32
N LEU A 98 -5.21 -2.10 5.69
CA LEU A 98 -6.06 -3.04 4.98
C LEU A 98 -6.91 -3.87 5.95
N GLU A 99 -6.33 -4.40 7.03
CA GLU A 99 -7.07 -5.16 8.06
C GLU A 99 -8.14 -4.31 8.75
N ASP A 100 -7.80 -3.08 9.13
CA ASP A 100 -8.73 -2.15 9.77
C ASP A 100 -9.91 -1.78 8.85
N GLY A 101 -9.67 -1.68 7.53
CA GLY A 101 -10.71 -1.44 6.53
C GLY A 101 -11.44 -2.71 6.06
N ALA A 102 -10.84 -3.89 6.24
CA ALA A 102 -11.40 -5.18 5.83
C ALA A 102 -12.55 -5.67 6.71
N LYS A 103 -12.69 -5.11 7.94
CA LYS A 103 -13.64 -5.53 8.98
C LYS A 103 -14.92 -6.13 8.39
N GLU A 104 -15.11 -7.41 8.71
CA GLU A 104 -16.10 -8.31 8.13
C GLU A 104 -17.50 -7.72 8.13
N VAL A 105 -18.22 -7.88 7.01
CA VAL A 105 -19.67 -7.67 6.93
C VAL A 105 -20.36 -8.89 7.55
N TYR A 106 -20.08 -9.21 8.80
CA TYR A 106 -20.86 -10.17 9.59
C TYR A 106 -20.79 -9.78 11.08
N ASP A 107 -21.84 -9.10 11.52
CA ASP A 107 -22.35 -9.19 12.90
C ASP A 107 -23.28 -10.43 12.96
#